data_AF-A0A534GYU7-F1
#
_entry.id   AF-A0A534GYU7-F1
#
_cell.length_a   1.000
_cell.length_b   1.000
_cell.length_c   1.000
_cell.angle_alpha   90.00
_cell.angle_beta   90.00
_cell.angle_gamma   90.00
#
_symmetry.space_group_name_H-M   'P 1'
#
loop_
_entity.id
_entity.type
_entity.pdbx_description
1 polymer ?
#
loop_
_entity_poly.entity_id
_entity_poly.type
_entity_poly.pdbx_seq_one_letter_code
_entity_poly.pdbx_strand_id
1 'polypeptide(L)' 'PLIITQNGEAKAVLQDVASYEEIQETLALLKILALGSQQVERGEVTPLSEVAKRLRSKATAA' A
#
# COMPACT_ATOMS: atom_id res chain seq x y z
N PRO A 1 18.80 -7.53 10.59
CA PRO A 1 17.93 -8.06 11.67
C PRO A 1 18.68 -9.13 12.47
N LEU A 2 18.39 -9.24 13.77
CA LEU A 2 18.92 -10.27 14.66
C LEU A 2 17.77 -11.18 15.09
N ILE A 3 17.97 -12.50 15.01
CA ILE A 3 16.95 -13.50 15.38
C ILE A 3 17.28 -14.06 16.76
N ILE A 4 16.31 -14.01 17.68
CA ILE A 4 16.41 -14.57 19.03
C ILE A 4 15.75 -15.94 19.02
N THR A 5 16.50 -16.97 19.41
CA THR A 5 16.01 -18.35 19.50
C THR A 5 15.90 -18.81 20.95
N GLN A 6 14.97 -19.74 21.22
CA GLN A 6 14.89 -20.48 22.48
C GLN A 6 14.76 -21.96 22.16
N ASN A 7 15.60 -22.80 22.78
CA ASN A 7 15.67 -24.25 22.51
C ASN A 7 15.85 -24.61 21.02
N GLY A 8 16.54 -23.76 20.25
CA GLY A 8 16.73 -23.96 18.81
C GLY A 8 15.61 -23.43 17.91
N GLU A 9 14.52 -22.89 18.47
CA GLU A 9 13.41 -22.33 17.69
C GLU A 9 13.42 -20.80 17.69
N ALA A 10 13.19 -20.16 16.54
CA ALA A 10 13.04 -18.71 16.45
C ALA A 10 11.79 -18.21 17.18
N LYS A 11 11.95 -17.22 18.06
CA LYS A 11 10.85 -16.66 18.87
C LYS A 11 10.66 -15.16 18.67
N ALA A 12 11.71 -14.41 18.35
CA ALA A 12 11.62 -12.98 18.10
C ALA A 12 12.66 -12.51 17.07
N VAL A 13 12.40 -11.36 16.45
CA VAL A 13 13.34 -10.66 15.57
C VAL A 13 13.52 -9.24 16.10
N LEU A 14 14.77 -8.87 16.39
CA LEU A 14 15.15 -7.50 16.68
C LEU A 14 15.63 -6.86 15.37
N GLN A 15 15.09 -5.69 15.05
CA GLN A 15 15.49 -4.92 13.87
C GLN A 15 15.46 -3.44 14.17
N ASP A 16 16.13 -2.68 13.31
CA ASP A 16 16.10 -1.23 13.34
C ASP A 16 14.68 -0.71 13.07
N VAL A 17 14.30 0.36 13.77
CA VAL A 17 12.94 0.92 13.71
C VAL A 17 12.67 1.55 12.33
N ALA A 18 13.62 2.27 11.75
CA ALA A 18 13.44 2.88 10.44
C ALA A 18 13.28 1.81 9.35
N SER A 19 14.08 0.73 9.41
CA SER A 19 13.91 -0.41 8.51
C SER A 19 12.55 -1.10 8.68
N TYR A 20 12.05 -1.21 9.92
CA TYR A 20 10.71 -1.78 10.16
C TYR A 20 9.60 -0.90 9.56
N GLU A 21 9.67 0.41 9.76
CA GLU A 21 8.70 1.37 9.22
C GLU A 21 8.70 1.38 7.70
N GLU A 22 9.87 1.37 7.05
CA GLU A 22 9.99 1.28 5.59
C GLU A 22 9.34 0.01 5.03
N ILE A 23 9.52 -1.12 5.72
CA ILE A 23 8.85 -2.38 5.35
C ILE A 23 7.32 -2.24 5.53
N GLN A 24 6.84 -1.63 6.61
CA GLN A 24 5.40 -1.42 6.81
C GLN A 24 4.79 -0.53 5.73
N GLU A 25 5.47 0.55 5.35
CA GLU A 25 5.04 1.44 4.27
C GLU A 25 4.98 0.69 2.93
N THR A 26 6.02 -0.08 2.63
CA THR A 26 6.08 -0.89 1.40
C THR A 26 4.93 -1.90 1.35
N LEU A 27 4.65 -2.60 2.46
CA LEU A 27 3.53 -3.54 2.55
C LEU A 27 2.18 -2.84 2.40
N ALA A 28 2.03 -1.63 2.93
CA ALA A 28 0.81 -0.84 2.75
C ALA A 28 0.60 -0.46 1.28
N LEU A 29 1.64 -0.02 0.58
CA LEU A 29 1.59 0.29 -0.85
C LEU A 29 1.24 -0.96 -1.69
N LEU A 30 1.89 -2.09 -1.40
CA LEU A 30 1.58 -3.36 -2.08
C LEU A 30 0.13 -3.80 -1.84
N LYS A 31 -0.40 -3.57 -0.64
CA LYS A 31 -1.81 -3.84 -0.34
C LYS A 31 -2.75 -2.94 -1.14
N ILE A 32 -2.43 -1.64 -1.26
CA ILE A 32 -3.20 -0.70 -2.10
C ILE A 32 -3.21 -1.18 -3.56
N LEU A 33 -2.06 -1.59 -4.09
CA LEU A 33 -1.96 -2.12 -5.45
C LEU A 33 -2.78 -3.39 -5.64
N ALA A 34 -2.69 -4.35 -4.71
CA ALA A 34 -3.45 -5.59 -4.79
C ALA A 34 -4.97 -5.33 -4.77
N LEU A 35 -5.43 -4.44 -3.88
CA LEU A 35 -6.83 -4.01 -3.84
C LEU A 35 -7.25 -3.33 -5.14
N GLY A 36 -6.42 -2.43 -5.68
CA GLY A 36 -6.65 -1.78 -6.96
C GLY A 36 -6.79 -2.76 -8.13
N SER A 37 -5.89 -3.76 -8.22
CA SER A 37 -5.99 -4.81 -9.24
C SER A 37 -7.30 -5.57 -9.15
N GLN A 38 -7.74 -5.95 -7.94
CA GLN A 38 -9.03 -6.61 -7.74
C GLN A 38 -10.22 -5.73 -8.13
N GLN A 39 -10.17 -4.42 -7.86
CA GLN A 39 -11.21 -3.47 -8.28
C GLN A 39 -11.30 -3.39 -9.80
N VAL A 40 -10.16 -3.37 -10.50
CA VAL A 40 -10.13 -3.38 -11.97
C VAL A 40 -10.74 -4.67 -12.52
N GLU A 41 -10.37 -5.83 -11.97
CA GLU A 41 -10.93 -7.13 -12.37
C GLU A 41 -12.46 -7.20 -12.16
N ARG A 42 -12.97 -6.59 -11.09
CA ARG A 42 -14.41 -6.48 -10.81
C ARG A 42 -15.13 -5.39 -11.60
N GLY A 43 -14.41 -4.61 -12.42
CA GLY A 43 -14.98 -3.49 -13.17
C GLY A 43 -15.36 -2.29 -12.30
N GLU A 44 -14.85 -2.20 -11.08
CA GLU A 44 -15.04 -1.08 -10.14
C GLU A 44 -14.14 0.12 -10.54
N VAL A 45 -14.31 0.59 -11.78
CA VAL A 45 -13.49 1.65 -12.38
C VAL A 45 -14.34 2.86 -12.77
N THR A 46 -13.72 4.05 -12.77
CA THR A 46 -14.35 5.26 -13.31
C THR A 46 -13.76 5.59 -14.68
N PRO A 47 -14.57 5.83 -15.72
CA PRO A 47 -14.08 6.21 -17.04
C PRO A 47 -13.22 7.49 -17.00
N LEU A 48 -12.18 7.53 -17.83
CA LEU A 48 -11.26 8.67 -17.90
C LEU A 48 -11.98 9.99 -18.22
N SER A 49 -12.99 9.95 -19.09
CA SER A 49 -13.79 11.12 -19.46
C SER A 49 -14.46 11.78 -18.24
N GLU A 50 -15.00 10.98 -17.33
CA GLU A 50 -15.63 11.45 -16.10
C GLU A 50 -14.61 12.03 -15.12
N VAL A 51 -13.48 11.33 -14.94
CA VAL A 51 -12.39 11.81 -14.08
C VAL A 51 -11.84 13.14 -14.59
N ALA A 52 -11.57 13.25 -15.89
CA ALA A 52 -11.05 14.47 -16.52
C ALA A 52 -12.03 15.64 -16.38
N LYS A 53 -13.33 15.40 -16.58
CA LYS A 53 -14.38 16.42 -16.37
C LYS A 53 -14.38 16.92 -14.93
N ARG A 54 -14.35 16.01 -13.95
CA ARG A 54 -14.35 16.34 -12.51
C ARG A 54 -13.11 17.12 -12.08
N LEU A 55 -11.93 16.78 -12.61
CA LEU A 55 -10.69 17.49 -12.28
C LEU A 55 -10.69 18.91 -12.85
N ARG A 56 -11.13 19.10 -14.10
CA ARG A 56 -11.24 20.43 -14.71
C ARG A 56 -12.23 21.32 -13.96
N SER A 57 -13.38 20.79 -13.56
CA SER A 57 -14.38 21.57 -12.83
C SER A 57 -13.88 22.05 -11.46
N LYS A 58 -13.00 21.27 -10.80
CA LYS A 58 -12.35 21.71 -9.56
C LYS A 58 -11.32 22.80 -9.79
N ALA A 59 -10.54 22.70 -10.87
CA ALA A 59 -9.53 23.70 -11.21
C ALA A 59 -10.14 25.06 -11.59
N THR A 60 -11.35 25.08 -12.14
CA THR A 60 -12.08 26.32 -12.49
C THR A 60 -12.91 26.92 -11.35
N ALA A 61 -13.05 26.20 -10.23
CA ALA A 61 -13.81 26.65 -9.06
C ALA A 61 -12.94 27.30 -7.98
N ALA A 62 -11.63 27.36 -8.20
CA ALA A 62 -10.64 28.11 -7.42
C ALA A 62 -10.24 29.37 -8.19
#